data_AF-A0A7C1J6H7-F1
#
_entry.id   AF-A0A7C1J6H7-F1
#
_cell.length_a   1.000
_cell.length_b   1.000
_cell.length_c   1.000
_cell.angle_alpha   90.00
_cell.angle_beta   90.00
_cell.angle_gamma   90.00
#
_symmetry.space_group_name_H-M   'P 1'
#
loop_
_entity.id
_entity.type
_entity.pdbx_description
1 polymer ?
#
loop_
_entity_poly.entity_id
_entity_poly.type
_entity_poly.pdbx_seq_one_letter_code
_entity_poly.pdbx_strand_id
1 'polypeptide(L)'
;MSGRTEGVTELDIISRLQAALPGLAAEPVEGAKDPTLRVPVGDLVRVASWLRDEAGYDYLSNVTGVDRGEQFEVVYHLYSIARGGGPLVLKVSGPWDQATVPSLVSIWPAAEFQEHEVYDLLGIS
;
A
#
# COMPACT_ATOMS: atom_id res chain seq x y z
N MET A 1 -0.45 -25.90 -13.68
CA MET A 1 0.54 -25.78 -12.59
C MET A 1 1.50 -24.67 -12.98
N SER A 2 1.20 -23.43 -12.60
CA SER A 2 2.02 -22.27 -12.98
C SER A 2 3.23 -22.19 -12.05
N GLY A 3 4.43 -22.22 -12.62
CA GLY A 3 5.69 -22.12 -11.90
C GLY A 3 5.75 -20.79 -11.15
N ARG A 4 5.75 -20.86 -9.82
CA ARG A 4 6.02 -19.72 -8.95
C ARG A 4 7.52 -19.45 -9.09
N THR A 5 7.89 -18.43 -9.86
CA THR A 5 9.25 -17.87 -9.83
C THR A 5 9.61 -17.64 -8.36
N GLU A 6 10.80 -18.05 -7.93
CA GLU A 6 11.36 -17.81 -6.59
C GLU A 6 11.59 -16.30 -6.39
N GLY A 7 10.49 -15.55 -6.27
CA GLY A 7 10.49 -14.15 -5.89
C GLY A 7 10.58 -14.03 -4.38
N VAL A 8 11.20 -12.94 -3.92
CA VAL A 8 11.19 -12.49 -2.52
C VAL A 8 9.77 -12.63 -1.96
N THR A 9 9.62 -13.38 -0.86
CA THR A 9 8.29 -13.66 -0.29
C THR A 9 7.74 -12.42 0.42
N GLU A 10 6.42 -12.37 0.64
CA GLU A 10 5.78 -11.33 1.45
C GLU A 10 6.46 -11.18 2.82
N LEU A 11 6.71 -12.30 3.50
CA LEU A 11 7.35 -12.33 4.81
C LEU A 11 8.76 -11.72 4.77
N ASP A 12 9.48 -11.89 3.66
CA ASP A 12 10.81 -11.28 3.47
C ASP A 12 10.72 -9.75 3.32
N ILE A 13 9.73 -9.24 2.59
CA ILE A 13 9.51 -7.80 2.43
C ILE A 13 9.15 -7.16 3.76
N ILE A 14 8.23 -7.78 4.50
CA ILE A 14 7.79 -7.27 5.81
C ILE A 14 8.96 -7.26 6.79
N SER A 15 9.72 -8.35 6.85
CA SER A 15 10.89 -8.44 7.73
C SER A 15 11.93 -7.36 7.40
N ARG A 16 12.21 -7.15 6.11
CA ARG A 16 13.12 -6.10 5.64
C ARG A 16 12.60 -4.69 5.96
N LEU A 17 11.30 -4.47 5.79
CA LEU A 17 10.66 -3.19 6.08
C LEU A 17 10.72 -2.86 7.58
N GLN A 18 10.40 -3.83 8.44
CA GLN A 18 10.50 -3.69 9.90
C GLN A 18 11.95 -3.46 10.36
N ALA A 19 12.92 -4.11 9.72
CA ALA A 19 14.34 -3.89 10.02
C ALA A 19 14.82 -2.50 9.57
N ALA A 20 14.36 -2.02 8.41
CA ALA A 20 14.78 -0.75 7.83
C ALA A 20 14.11 0.46 8.49
N LEU A 21 12.90 0.28 9.04
CA LEU A 21 12.10 1.35 9.62
C LEU A 21 11.65 0.95 11.04
N PRO A 22 12.57 1.00 12.04
CA PRO A 22 12.24 0.69 13.43
C PRO A 22 11.12 1.59 13.96
N GLY A 23 10.18 0.99 14.71
CA GLY A 23 9.06 1.72 15.32
C GLY A 23 7.88 1.98 14.38
N LEU A 24 7.88 1.44 13.16
CA LEU A 24 6.67 1.39 12.33
C LEU A 24 5.60 0.51 12.98
N ALA A 25 4.35 0.92 12.83
CA ALA A 25 3.18 0.14 13.21
C ALA A 25 2.48 -0.50 11.99
N ALA A 26 3.25 -0.81 10.94
CA ALA A 26 2.74 -1.55 9.79
C ALA A 26 2.66 -3.06 10.09
N GLU A 27 1.52 -3.68 9.77
CA GLU A 27 1.21 -5.05 10.15
C GLU A 27 0.72 -5.88 8.94
N PRO A 28 1.12 -7.17 8.82
CA PRO A 28 0.53 -8.06 7.83
C PRO A 28 -0.96 -8.27 8.09
N VAL A 29 -1.74 -8.42 7.02
CA VAL A 29 -3.15 -8.82 7.10
C VAL A 29 -3.27 -10.32 6.83
N GLU A 30 -3.48 -11.10 7.89
CA GLU A 30 -3.66 -12.55 7.78
C GLU A 30 -4.90 -12.91 6.94
N GLY A 31 -4.76 -13.96 6.11
CA GLY A 31 -5.85 -14.48 5.29
C GLY A 31 -6.23 -13.62 4.07
N ALA A 32 -5.48 -12.55 3.79
CA ALA A 32 -5.64 -11.82 2.53
C ALA A 32 -5.29 -12.71 1.33
N LYS A 33 -5.99 -12.50 0.21
CA LYS A 33 -5.75 -13.24 -1.05
C LYS A 33 -4.36 -12.98 -1.60
N ASP A 34 -3.92 -11.73 -1.52
CA ASP A 34 -2.66 -11.21 -2.00
C ASP A 34 -1.88 -10.62 -0.80
N PRO A 35 -0.53 -10.62 -0.83
CA PRO A 35 0.28 -10.01 0.21
C PRO A 35 -0.18 -8.62 0.60
N THR A 36 -0.46 -8.39 1.88
CA THR A 36 -1.13 -7.16 2.32
C THR A 36 -0.55 -6.61 3.62
N LEU A 37 -0.21 -5.33 3.62
CA LEU A 37 0.18 -4.55 4.78
C LEU A 37 -0.90 -3.55 5.16
N ARG A 38 -1.35 -3.61 6.42
CA ARG A 38 -2.09 -2.51 7.05
C ARG A 38 -1.08 -1.49 7.55
N VAL A 39 -1.22 -0.25 7.11
CA VAL A 39 -0.29 0.84 7.42
C VAL A 39 -1.08 1.98 8.08
N PRO A 40 -0.66 2.47 9.26
CA PRO A 40 -1.23 3.68 9.84
C PRO A 40 -1.04 4.88 8.91
N VAL A 41 -2.01 5.79 8.89
CA VAL A 41 -1.98 7.00 8.05
C VAL A 41 -0.64 7.75 8.16
N GLY A 42 -0.12 7.93 9.38
CA GLY A 42 1.12 8.66 9.64
C GLY A 42 2.40 8.00 9.12
N ASP A 43 2.35 6.70 8.83
CA ASP A 43 3.49 5.93 8.33
C ASP A 43 3.43 5.65 6.83
N LEU A 44 2.30 5.96 6.17
CA LEU A 44 2.04 5.63 4.76
C LEU A 44 3.17 6.08 3.83
N VAL A 45 3.55 7.36 3.89
CA VAL A 45 4.58 7.93 3.00
C VAL A 45 5.93 7.25 3.22
N ARG A 46 6.32 7.01 4.47
CA ARG A 46 7.61 6.39 4.81
C ARG A 46 7.69 4.96 4.28
N VAL A 47 6.61 4.19 4.48
CA VAL A 47 6.47 2.81 3.96
C VAL A 47 6.49 2.81 2.44
N ALA A 48 5.71 3.69 1.81
CA ALA A 48 5.62 3.80 0.36
C ALA A 48 6.98 4.17 -0.28
N SER A 49 7.70 5.16 0.26
CA SER A 49 9.03 5.55 -0.21
C SER A 49 10.00 4.37 -0.15
N TRP A 50 10.06 3.68 0.97
CA TRP A 50 10.94 2.52 1.12
C TRP A 50 10.57 1.39 0.14
N LEU A 51 9.28 1.14 -0.07
CA LEU A 51 8.83 0.12 -1.01
C LEU A 51 9.24 0.44 -2.45
N ARG A 52 9.11 1.70 -2.87
CA ARG A 52 9.57 2.14 -4.18
C ARG A 52 11.09 2.03 -4.31
N ASP A 53 11.81 2.67 -3.39
CA ASP A 53 13.23 2.94 -3.55
C ASP A 53 14.11 1.72 -3.23
N GLU A 54 13.76 0.95 -2.19
CA GLU A 54 14.57 -0.16 -1.68
C GLU A 54 14.02 -1.53 -2.11
N ALA A 55 12.69 -1.71 -2.04
CA ALA A 55 12.07 -2.98 -2.41
C ALA A 55 11.79 -3.10 -3.92
N GLY A 56 11.81 -1.99 -4.66
CA GLY A 56 11.69 -1.96 -6.12
C GLY A 56 10.25 -2.04 -6.62
N TYR A 57 9.26 -1.66 -5.81
CA TYR A 57 7.86 -1.54 -6.24
C TYR A 57 7.68 -0.30 -7.13
N ASP A 58 8.10 -0.43 -8.37
CA ASP A 58 8.17 0.63 -9.38
C ASP A 58 6.83 0.95 -10.05
N TYR A 59 5.79 0.16 -9.80
CA TYR A 59 4.50 0.30 -10.46
C TYR A 59 3.33 0.28 -9.47
N LEU A 60 2.59 1.39 -9.42
CA LEU A 60 1.29 1.48 -8.75
C LEU A 60 0.21 1.21 -9.78
N SER A 61 -0.51 0.09 -9.62
CA SER A 61 -1.52 -0.34 -10.60
C SER A 61 -2.90 0.22 -10.31
N ASN A 62 -3.24 0.40 -9.03
CA ASN A 62 -4.58 0.78 -8.60
C ASN A 62 -4.56 1.49 -7.24
N VAL A 63 -5.37 2.54 -7.08
CA VAL A 63 -5.79 3.12 -5.80
C VAL A 63 -7.31 3.08 -5.73
N THR A 64 -7.85 2.55 -4.65
CA THR A 64 -9.31 2.49 -4.47
C THR A 64 -9.69 2.75 -3.03
N GLY A 65 -10.81 3.44 -2.83
CA GLY A 65 -11.41 3.68 -1.54
C GLY A 65 -12.53 2.66 -1.28
N VAL A 66 -12.66 2.25 -0.03
CA VAL A 66 -13.65 1.26 0.44
C VAL A 66 -14.37 1.84 1.65
N ASP A 67 -15.69 1.96 1.55
CA ASP A 67 -16.55 2.19 2.70
C ASP A 67 -16.70 0.88 3.48
N ARG A 68 -16.21 0.85 4.73
CA ARG A 68 -16.35 -0.29 5.66
C ARG A 68 -17.42 -0.03 6.73
N GLY A 69 -18.35 0.88 6.49
CA GLY A 69 -19.39 1.31 7.43
C GLY A 69 -18.84 2.38 8.38
N GLU A 70 -18.34 1.96 9.53
CA GLU A 70 -17.86 2.89 10.57
C GLU A 70 -16.50 3.54 10.24
N GLN A 71 -15.80 3.01 9.23
CA GLN A 71 -14.45 3.43 8.85
C GLN A 71 -14.30 3.47 7.33
N PHE A 72 -13.37 4.29 6.87
CA PHE A 72 -12.89 4.25 5.50
C PHE A 72 -11.67 3.33 5.38
N GLU A 73 -11.38 2.84 4.19
CA GLU A 73 -10.09 2.24 3.84
C GLU A 73 -9.66 2.68 2.44
N VAL A 74 -8.40 3.08 2.28
CA VAL A 74 -7.76 3.29 0.98
C VAL A 74 -6.80 2.15 0.72
N VAL A 75 -6.87 1.56 -0.47
CA VAL A 75 -6.14 0.37 -0.88
C VAL A 75 -5.27 0.68 -2.08
N TYR A 76 -3.96 0.48 -1.95
CA TYR A 76 -2.97 0.68 -2.99
C TYR A 76 -2.40 -0.66 -3.46
N HIS A 77 -2.42 -0.92 -4.76
CA HIS A 77 -1.86 -2.14 -5.34
C HIS A 77 -0.54 -1.84 -6.04
N LEU A 78 0.52 -2.50 -5.58
CA LEU A 78 1.89 -2.26 -6.01
C LEU A 78 2.49 -3.50 -6.66
N TYR A 79 3.29 -3.28 -7.70
CA TYR A 79 4.06 -4.30 -8.39
C TYR A 79 5.49 -3.82 -8.58
N SER A 80 6.40 -4.79 -8.70
CA SER A 80 7.79 -4.57 -9.06
C SER A 80 8.00 -5.12 -10.46
N ILE A 81 7.71 -4.33 -11.48
CA ILE A 81 7.75 -4.77 -12.88
C ILE A 81 9.18 -5.09 -13.30
N ALA A 82 10.16 -4.26 -12.93
CA ALA A 82 11.56 -4.49 -13.29
C ALA A 82 12.12 -5.81 -12.72
N ARG A 83 11.63 -6.25 -11.55
CA ARG A 83 12.07 -7.49 -10.88
C ARG A 83 11.07 -8.64 -11.01
N GLY A 84 9.98 -8.47 -11.76
CA GLY A 84 8.93 -9.48 -11.93
C GLY A 84 8.22 -9.90 -10.63
N GLY A 85 7.99 -8.95 -9.72
CA GLY A 85 7.40 -9.18 -8.39
C GLY A 85 6.04 -8.51 -8.19
N GLY A 86 5.30 -8.99 -7.18
CA GLY A 86 3.97 -8.49 -6.80
C GLY A 86 2.83 -9.46 -7.12
N PRO A 87 1.60 -9.15 -6.69
CA PRO A 87 1.20 -7.90 -6.03
C PRO A 87 1.68 -7.78 -4.57
N LEU A 88 1.83 -6.54 -4.09
CA LEU A 88 1.79 -6.16 -2.68
C LEU A 88 0.71 -5.09 -2.50
N VAL A 89 -0.12 -5.24 -1.48
CA VAL A 89 -1.24 -4.36 -1.21
C VAL A 89 -0.98 -3.55 0.06
N LEU A 90 -1.13 -2.22 0.00
CA LEU A 90 -1.16 -1.37 1.18
C LEU A 90 -2.61 -1.01 1.50
N LYS A 91 -2.98 -1.11 2.78
CA LYS A 91 -4.28 -0.70 3.30
C LYS A 91 -4.10 0.34 4.37
N VAL A 92 -4.76 1.48 4.20
CA VAL A 92 -4.79 2.56 5.18
C VAL A 92 -6.23 2.78 5.56
N SER A 93 -6.54 2.72 6.85
CA SER A 93 -7.90 2.91 7.35
C SER A 93 -7.93 3.94 8.46
N GLY A 94 -9.08 4.58 8.63
CA GLY A 94 -9.32 5.53 9.69
C GLY A 94 -10.81 5.78 9.90
N PRO A 95 -11.16 6.51 10.98
CA PRO A 95 -12.51 6.99 11.18
C PRO A 95 -12.85 8.10 10.18
N TRP A 96 -14.12 8.22 9.80
CA TRP A 96 -14.57 9.20 8.81
C TRP A 96 -14.35 10.66 9.22
N ASP A 97 -14.31 10.97 10.52
CA ASP A 97 -14.04 12.32 11.04
C ASP A 97 -12.57 12.75 10.87
N GLN A 98 -11.69 11.82 10.47
CA GLN A 98 -10.28 12.04 10.18
C GLN A 98 -9.91 11.42 8.81
N ALA A 99 -10.82 11.54 7.83
CA ALA A 99 -10.63 11.06 6.45
C ALA A 99 -9.61 11.89 5.67
N THR A 100 -8.38 11.92 6.17
CA THR A 100 -7.22 12.54 5.54
C THR A 100 -6.09 11.52 5.44
N VAL A 101 -5.64 11.24 4.22
CA VAL A 101 -4.60 10.28 3.87
C VAL A 101 -3.54 10.99 3.02
N PRO A 102 -2.25 10.96 3.41
CA PRO A 102 -1.20 11.57 2.61
C PRO A 102 -1.16 11.02 1.19
N SER A 103 -1.14 11.92 0.21
CA SER A 103 -1.00 11.55 -1.20
C SER A 103 0.32 10.84 -1.50
N LEU A 104 0.26 9.83 -2.35
CA LEU A 104 1.41 9.09 -2.85
C LEU A 104 1.86 9.56 -4.25
N VAL A 105 1.30 10.64 -4.80
CA VAL A 105 1.65 11.18 -6.13
C VAL A 105 3.15 11.46 -6.30
N SER A 106 3.81 11.98 -5.26
CA SER A 106 5.26 12.24 -5.30
C SER A 106 6.11 10.95 -5.42
N ILE A 107 5.54 9.81 -5.05
CA ILE A 107 6.16 8.49 -5.09
C ILE A 107 5.72 7.75 -6.36
N TRP A 108 4.42 7.72 -6.67
CA TRP A 108 3.89 7.19 -7.91
C TRP A 108 2.95 8.22 -8.55
N PRO A 109 3.38 8.93 -9.61
CA PRO A 109 2.53 9.92 -10.28
C PRO A 109 1.19 9.35 -10.78
N ALA A 110 1.14 8.04 -11.07
CA ALA A 110 -0.08 7.32 -11.46
C ALA A 110 -1.18 7.30 -10.37
N ALA A 111 -0.87 7.70 -9.13
CA ALA A 111 -1.84 7.81 -8.05
C ALA A 111 -2.79 9.01 -8.24
N GLU A 112 -2.37 10.07 -8.95
CA GLU A 112 -3.09 11.37 -8.99
C GLU A 112 -4.56 11.22 -9.36
N PHE A 113 -4.83 10.63 -10.53
CA PHE A 113 -6.20 10.45 -11.01
C PHE A 113 -7.03 9.59 -10.04
N GLN A 114 -6.44 8.55 -9.47
CA GLN A 114 -7.17 7.58 -8.65
C GLN A 114 -7.41 8.08 -7.23
N GLU A 115 -6.48 8.85 -6.67
CA GLU A 115 -6.69 9.57 -5.40
C GLU A 115 -7.78 10.63 -5.56
N HIS A 116 -7.84 11.32 -6.70
CA HIS A 116 -8.93 12.26 -6.99
C HIS A 116 -10.30 11.55 -7.09
N GLU A 117 -10.38 10.39 -7.75
CA GLU A 117 -11.62 9.60 -7.78
C GLU A 117 -12.04 9.14 -6.37
N VAL A 118 -11.07 8.78 -5.52
CA VAL A 118 -11.34 8.43 -4.12
C VAL A 118 -11.85 9.64 -3.32
N TYR A 119 -11.29 10.83 -3.56
CA TYR A 119 -11.78 12.07 -2.98
C TYR A 119 -13.21 12.41 -3.48
N ASP A 120 -13.45 12.35 -4.78
CA ASP A 120 -14.74 12.72 -5.38
C ASP A 120 -15.87 11.78 -4.94
N LEU A 121 -15.58 10.49 -4.75
CA LEU A 121 -16.58 9.48 -4.38
C LEU A 121 -16.79 9.35 -2.86
N LEU A 122 -15.73 9.47 -2.06
CA LEU A 122 -15.77 9.17 -0.62
C LEU A 122 -15.37 10.36 0.27
N GLY A 123 -14.89 11.46 -0.30
CA GLY A 123 -14.45 12.63 0.46
C GLY A 123 -13.15 12.44 1.25
N ILE A 124 -12.36 11.41 0.93
CA ILE A 124 -11.07 11.14 1.58
C ILE A 124 -10.01 12.06 0.95
N SER A 125 -9.42 12.94 1.77
CA SER A 125 -8.51 14.03 1.35
C SER A 125 -7.03 13.78 1.58
#